data_AF-A0A1W1HKY9-F1
#
_entry.id   AF-A0A1W1HKY9-F1
#
_cell.length_a   1.000
_cell.length_b   1.000
_cell.length_c   1.000
_cell.angle_alpha   90.00
_cell.angle_beta   90.00
_cell.angle_gamma   90.00
#
_symmetry.space_group_name_H-M   'P 1'
#
loop_
_entity.id
_entity.type
_entity.pdbx_description
1 polymer ?
#
loop_
_entity_poly.entity_id
_entity_poly.type
_entity_poly.pdbx_seq_one_letter_code
_entity_poly.pdbx_strand_id
1 'polypeptide(L)'
;MYYEARYQPQETEKLSKKAALFVGKMIAIQDGGQEELKPGKKTVVYIASPNFGLIPNSDLVNITSVPFSKWTALNEANKLLVEQQL
;
A
#
# COMPACT_ATOMS: atom_id res chain seq x y z
N MET A 1 9.81 -7.09 6.78
CA MET A 1 9.89 -7.89 5.54
C MET A 1 9.35 -7.11 4.35
N TYR A 2 9.59 -7.59 3.13
CA TYR A 2 9.12 -6.97 1.88
C TYR A 2 7.97 -7.77 1.28
N TYR A 3 6.96 -7.08 0.76
CA TYR A 3 5.80 -7.69 0.14
C TYR A 3 5.37 -6.95 -1.12
N GLU A 4 4.59 -7.65 -1.92
CA GLU A 4 3.75 -7.05 -2.94
C GLU A 4 2.28 -7.34 -2.61
N ALA A 5 1.40 -6.42 -2.98
CA ALA A 5 -0.04 -6.62 -2.89
C ALA A 5 -0.75 -5.84 -3.99
N ARG A 6 -1.97 -6.24 -4.31
CA ARG A 6 -2.87 -5.40 -5.13
C ARG A 6 -3.57 -4.39 -4.23
N TYR A 7 -3.48 -3.11 -4.57
CA TYR A 7 -4.25 -2.08 -3.88
C TYR A 7 -5.68 -2.06 -4.40
N GLN A 8 -6.64 -2.37 -3.53
CA GLN A 8 -8.06 -2.43 -3.84
C GLN A 8 -8.88 -1.90 -2.66
N PRO A 9 -8.95 -0.56 -2.50
CA PRO A 9 -9.68 0.05 -1.41
C PRO A 9 -11.18 -0.24 -1.53
N GLN A 10 -11.83 -0.44 -0.37
CA GLN A 10 -13.29 -0.63 -0.32
C GLN A 10 -14.05 0.68 -0.57
N GLU A 11 -13.44 1.82 -0.25
CA GLU A 11 -13.99 3.16 -0.42
C GLU A 11 -13.06 4.00 -1.31
N THR A 12 -13.58 4.46 -2.44
CA THR A 12 -12.81 5.22 -3.43
C THR A 12 -13.05 6.73 -3.37
N GLU A 13 -14.17 7.19 -2.79
CA GLU A 13 -14.57 8.60 -2.82
C GLU A 13 -13.65 9.53 -2.02
N LYS A 14 -12.96 8.98 -1.01
CA LYS A 14 -12.08 9.73 -0.10
C LYS A 14 -10.59 9.57 -0.42
N LEU A 15 -10.25 8.94 -1.54
CA LEU A 15 -8.87 8.72 -1.90
C LEU A 15 -8.18 10.02 -2.29
N SER A 16 -6.94 10.18 -1.83
CA SER A 16 -6.07 11.23 -2.37
C SER A 16 -5.82 10.97 -3.86
N LYS A 17 -5.53 12.03 -4.63
CA LYS A 17 -5.16 11.90 -6.06
C LYS A 17 -4.05 10.87 -6.25
N LYS A 18 -3.06 10.83 -5.35
CA LYS A 18 -1.97 9.84 -5.37
C LYS A 18 -2.46 8.42 -5.16
N ALA A 19 -3.30 8.17 -4.13
CA ALA A 19 -3.83 6.83 -3.85
C ALA A 19 -4.71 6.31 -4.99
N ALA A 20 -5.53 7.18 -5.60
CA ALA A 20 -6.38 6.83 -6.73
C ALA A 20 -5.59 6.26 -7.93
N LEU A 21 -4.35 6.72 -8.16
CA LEU A 21 -3.50 6.21 -9.24
C LEU A 21 -3.11 4.74 -9.08
N PHE A 22 -3.16 4.21 -7.86
CA PHE A 22 -2.75 2.85 -7.54
C PHE A 22 -3.90 1.85 -7.50
N VAL A 23 -5.16 2.29 -7.63
CA VAL A 23 -6.32 1.39 -7.56
C VAL A 23 -6.22 0.30 -8.63
N GLY A 24 -6.30 -0.96 -8.20
CA GLY A 24 -6.17 -2.15 -9.03
C GLY A 24 -4.73 -2.53 -9.40
N LYS A 25 -3.73 -1.72 -9.05
CA LYS A 25 -2.31 -1.97 -9.38
C LYS A 25 -1.62 -2.79 -8.29
N MET A 26 -0.54 -3.46 -8.71
CA MET A 26 0.42 -4.04 -7.77
C MET A 26 1.29 -2.95 -7.16
N ILE A 27 1.45 -2.99 -5.85
CA ILE A 27 2.22 -2.02 -5.08
C ILE A 27 3.30 -2.70 -4.23
N ALA A 28 4.45 -2.04 -4.12
CA ALA A 28 5.50 -2.40 -3.20
C ALA A 28 5.12 -1.91 -1.80
N ILE A 29 5.08 -2.83 -0.84
CA ILE A 29 4.80 -2.52 0.56
C ILE A 29 5.84 -3.17 1.45
N GLN A 30 6.12 -2.54 2.58
CA GLN A 30 7.05 -3.04 3.59
C GLN A 30 6.28 -3.14 4.90
N ASP A 31 6.64 -4.11 5.76
CA ASP A 31 6.04 -4.22 7.10
C ASP A 31 5.94 -2.82 7.74
N GLY A 32 4.71 -2.38 7.96
CA GLY A 32 4.37 -1.22 8.75
C GLY A 32 4.06 -1.65 10.18
N GLY A 33 4.27 -0.76 11.15
CA GLY A 33 3.89 -1.03 12.54
C GLY A 33 2.38 -1.28 12.68
N GLN A 34 1.98 -2.00 13.72
CA GLN A 34 0.57 -2.12 14.10
C GLN A 34 0.16 -0.87 14.88
N GLU A 35 -0.97 -0.25 14.54
CA GLU A 35 -1.58 0.79 15.34
C GLU A 35 -2.89 0.28 15.95
N GLU A 36 -2.96 0.23 17.27
CA GLU A 36 -4.15 -0.22 18.00
C GLU A 36 -5.15 0.93 18.08
N LEU A 37 -6.29 0.81 17.38
CA LEU A 37 -7.33 1.85 17.37
C LEU A 37 -8.17 1.84 18.66
N LYS A 38 -7.59 2.18 19.81
CA LYS A 38 -8.25 2.25 21.13
C LYS A 38 -8.85 0.90 21.61
N PRO A 39 -9.02 0.71 22.93
CA PRO A 39 -9.67 -0.48 23.47
C PRO A 39 -11.10 -0.62 22.92
N GLY A 40 -11.40 -1.75 22.27
CA GLY A 40 -12.76 -2.10 21.80
C GLY A 40 -13.08 -1.80 20.32
N LYS A 41 -12.13 -1.34 19.50
CA LYS A 41 -12.30 -1.31 18.03
C LYS A 41 -11.42 -2.34 17.33
N LYS A 42 -11.83 -2.76 16.13
CA LYS A 42 -11.07 -3.67 15.26
C LYS A 42 -9.65 -3.13 15.08
N THR A 43 -8.64 -3.95 15.32
CA THR A 43 -7.24 -3.65 14.98
C THR A 43 -7.15 -3.45 13.46
N VAL A 44 -6.80 -2.24 13.02
CA VAL A 44 -6.48 -1.99 11.61
C VAL A 44 -4.98 -2.07 11.49
N VAL A 45 -4.49 -3.15 10.87
CA VAL A 45 -3.07 -3.26 10.53
C VAL A 45 -2.84 -2.32 9.35
N TYR A 46 -1.92 -1.37 9.52
CA TYR A 46 -1.51 -0.47 8.45
C TYR A 46 -0.19 -0.95 7.87
N ILE A 47 -0.11 -1.01 6.55
CA ILE A 47 1.14 -1.33 5.85
C ILE A 47 1.65 -0.05 5.20
N ALA A 48 2.94 0.24 5.39
CA ALA A 48 3.56 1.43 4.82
C ALA A 48 3.84 1.20 3.33
N SER A 49 3.33 2.10 2.50
CA SER A 49 3.76 2.29 1.12
C SER A 49 4.64 3.54 1.04
N PRO A 50 5.88 3.43 0.54
CA PRO A 50 6.74 4.59 0.35
C PRO A 50 6.17 5.59 -0.69
N ASN A 51 5.19 5.17 -1.49
CA ASN A 51 4.66 5.94 -2.61
C ASN A 51 3.44 6.80 -2.25
N PHE A 52 2.63 6.39 -1.27
CA PHE A 52 1.42 7.13 -0.91
C PHE A 52 0.94 6.97 0.54
N GLY A 53 1.77 6.42 1.43
CA GLY A 53 1.56 6.47 2.88
C GLY A 53 1.06 5.17 3.51
N LEU A 54 0.33 5.29 4.63
CA LEU A 54 -0.22 4.15 5.37
C LEU A 54 -1.48 3.61 4.68
N ILE A 55 -1.52 2.30 4.46
CA ILE A 55 -2.62 1.61 3.79
C ILE A 55 -3.26 0.63 4.77
N PRO A 56 -4.58 0.70 5.01
CA PRO A 56 -5.29 -0.34 5.75
C PRO A 56 -5.11 -1.71 5.08
N ASN A 57 -4.83 -2.76 5.87
CA ASN A 57 -4.71 -4.12 5.34
C ASN A 57 -5.98 -4.61 4.62
N SER A 58 -7.16 -4.07 4.98
CA SER A 58 -8.43 -4.33 4.30
C SER A 58 -8.48 -3.85 2.85
N ASP A 59 -7.61 -2.92 2.48
CA ASP A 59 -7.52 -2.36 1.12
C ASP A 59 -6.47 -3.09 0.27
N LEU A 60 -5.92 -4.21 0.79
CA LEU A 60 -4.90 -5.00 0.14
C LEU A 60 -5.41 -6.41 -0.16
N VAL A 61 -5.09 -6.90 -1.35
CA VAL A 61 -5.44 -8.24 -1.80
C VAL A 61 -4.18 -8.97 -2.27
N ASN A 62 -4.12 -10.29 -2.07
CA ASN A 62 -3.03 -11.15 -2.52
C ASN A 62 -1.65 -10.74 -1.99
N ILE A 63 -1.57 -10.40 -0.70
CA ILE A 63 -0.32 -10.01 -0.04
C ILE A 63 0.65 -11.19 -0.09
N THR A 64 1.79 -10.98 -0.75
CA THR A 64 2.79 -12.01 -0.99
C THR A 64 4.18 -11.51 -0.61
N SER A 65 4.93 -12.31 0.15
CA SER A 65 6.31 -11.99 0.49
C SER A 65 7.20 -12.07 -0.75
N VAL A 66 8.10 -11.10 -0.93
CA VAL A 66 8.99 -11.03 -2.10
C VAL A 66 10.44 -10.74 -1.70
N PRO A 67 11.42 -11.17 -2.52
CA PRO A 67 12.82 -10.77 -2.34
C PRO A 67 13.00 -9.25 -2.50
N PHE A 68 14.01 -8.71 -1.84
CA PHE A 68 14.34 -7.28 -1.90
C PHE A 68 14.54 -6.77 -3.33
N SER A 69 15.18 -7.56 -4.21
CA SER A 69 15.39 -7.17 -5.62
C SER A 69 14.08 -6.94 -6.38
N LYS A 70 13.08 -7.83 -6.19
CA LYS A 70 11.76 -7.69 -6.80
C LYS A 70 11.00 -6.50 -6.21
N TRP A 71 11.09 -6.33 -4.89
CA TRP A 71 10.49 -5.20 -4.18
C TRP A 71 11.01 -3.86 -4.69
N THR A 72 12.34 -3.72 -4.85
CA THR A 72 12.96 -2.48 -5.35
C THR A 72 12.50 -2.16 -6.77
N ALA A 73 12.47 -3.14 -7.67
CA ALA A 73 11.98 -2.93 -9.03
C ALA A 73 10.52 -2.44 -9.07
N LEU A 74 9.65 -3.04 -8.25
CA LEU A 74 8.26 -2.63 -8.14
C LEU A 74 8.12 -1.24 -7.52
N ASN A 75 8.93 -0.93 -6.51
CA ASN A 75 8.95 0.37 -5.86
C ASN A 75 9.35 1.48 -6.83
N GLU A 76 10.41 1.29 -7.63
CA GLU A 76 10.82 2.25 -8.66
C GLU A 76 9.72 2.44 -9.72
N ALA A 77 9.08 1.35 -10.18
CA ALA A 77 7.95 1.45 -11.10
C ALA A 77 6.76 2.23 -10.50
N ASN A 78 6.48 2.04 -9.21
CA ASN A 78 5.44 2.78 -8.50
C ASN A 78 5.79 4.27 -8.35
N LYS A 79 7.05 4.64 -8.08
CA LYS A 79 7.49 6.05 -7.99
C LYS A 79 7.29 6.80 -9.30
N LEU A 80 7.72 6.21 -10.42
CA LEU A 80 7.57 6.81 -11.75
C LEU A 80 6.10 7.12 -12.09
N LEU A 81 5.17 6.31 -11.57
CA LEU A 81 3.74 6.49 -11.76
C LEU A 81 3.20 7.75 -11.06
N VAL A 82 3.82 8.15 -9.94
CA VAL A 82 3.50 9.40 -9.22
C VAL A 82 4.15 10.60 -9.91
N GLU A 83 5.39 10.44 -10.38
CA GLU A 83 6.16 11.53 -11.02
C GLU A 83 5.61 11.93 -12.39
N GLN A 84 5.05 11.01 -13.17
CA GLN A 84 4.44 11.30 -14.48
C GLN A 84 3.10 12.07 -14.41
N GLN A 85 2.61 12.38 -13.20
CA GLN A 85 1.32 13.05 -12.96
C GLN A 85 1.48 14.42 -12.27
N LEU A 86 2.73 14.87 -12.07
CA LEU A 86 3.11 16.21 -11.59
C LEU A 86 3.51 17.09 -12.79
#